data_AF-A0A7X0VI49-F1
#
_entry.id   AF-A0A7X0VI49-F1
#
_cell.length_a   1.000
_cell.length_b   1.000
_cell.length_c   1.000
_cell.angle_alpha   90.00
_cell.angle_beta   90.00
_cell.angle_gamma   90.00
#
_symmetry.space_group_name_H-M   'P 1'
#
loop_
_entity.id
_entity.type
_entity.pdbx_description
1 polymer ?
#
loop_
_entity_poly.entity_id
_entity_poly.type
_entity_poly.pdbx_seq_one_letter_code
_entity_poly.pdbx_strand_id
1 'polypeptide(L)'
;MIQNSLLPITGISAGALAPVQNAVKQTTPAEATESFAAFLKQAIDGVAAQEQNAHAVTDQFIVGQADVNDVMIAATKAELSLELTSQIRNKVIEAYQEIMRMQM
;
A
#
# COMPACT_ATOMS: atom_id res chain seq x y z
N MET A 1 -73.60 19.60 -17.12
CA MET A 1 -72.44 18.69 -17.25
C MET A 1 -71.21 19.44 -16.78
N ILE A 2 -70.67 19.09 -15.63
CA ILE A 2 -69.46 19.72 -15.07
C ILE A 2 -68.38 18.63 -15.17
N GLN A 3 -67.42 18.80 -16.10
CA GLN A 3 -66.31 17.88 -16.25
C GLN A 3 -65.29 18.14 -15.14
N ASN A 4 -65.18 17.20 -14.21
CA ASN A 4 -64.13 17.19 -13.19
C ASN A 4 -62.88 16.53 -13.77
N SER A 5 -61.93 17.32 -14.23
CA SER A 5 -60.62 16.87 -14.70
C SER A 5 -59.70 16.55 -13.51
N LEU A 6 -59.76 15.31 -13.01
CA LEU A 6 -58.71 14.75 -12.16
C LEU A 6 -57.53 14.35 -13.05
N LEU A 7 -56.40 15.01 -12.88
CA LEU A 7 -55.13 14.55 -13.45
C LEU A 7 -54.77 13.22 -12.77
N PRO A 8 -54.46 12.15 -13.51
CA PRO A 8 -53.84 10.99 -12.91
C PRO A 8 -52.44 11.39 -12.46
N ILE A 9 -52.17 11.31 -11.15
CA ILE A 9 -50.80 11.31 -10.64
C ILE A 9 -50.16 10.06 -11.24
N THR A 10 -49.36 10.24 -12.29
CA THR A 10 -48.48 9.21 -12.81
C THR A 10 -47.61 8.74 -11.66
N GLY A 11 -47.79 7.47 -11.30
CA GLY A 11 -47.02 6.80 -10.29
C GLY A 11 -45.53 7.03 -10.55
N ILE A 12 -44.82 7.39 -9.49
CA ILE A 12 -43.37 7.34 -9.48
C ILE A 12 -43.03 5.89 -9.86
N SER A 13 -42.56 5.71 -11.09
CA SER A 13 -41.96 4.45 -11.48
C SER A 13 -40.84 4.23 -10.48
N ALA A 14 -40.95 3.16 -9.69
CA ALA A 14 -39.83 2.60 -8.97
C ALA A 14 -38.81 2.17 -10.03
N GLY A 15 -38.05 3.14 -10.54
CA GLY A 15 -36.83 2.92 -11.29
C GLY A 15 -36.00 2.02 -10.40
N ALA A 16 -35.80 0.80 -10.91
CA ALA A 16 -35.10 -0.27 -10.25
C ALA A 16 -33.93 0.30 -9.45
N LEU A 17 -34.02 0.20 -8.12
CA LEU A 17 -32.86 0.29 -7.26
C LEU A 17 -32.01 -0.92 -7.67
N ALA A 18 -31.14 -0.70 -8.65
CA ALA A 18 -30.07 -1.60 -8.95
C ALA A 18 -29.35 -1.84 -7.63
N PRO A 19 -29.14 -3.10 -7.19
CA PRO A 19 -28.24 -3.33 -6.09
C PRO A 19 -26.92 -2.70 -6.50
N VAL A 20 -26.48 -1.69 -5.76
CA VAL A 20 -25.08 -1.25 -5.81
C VAL A 20 -24.30 -2.42 -5.24
N GLN A 21 -24.02 -3.39 -6.12
CA GLN A 21 -23.02 -4.39 -5.90
C GLN A 21 -21.71 -3.58 -5.91
N ASN A 22 -21.29 -3.12 -4.74
CA ASN A 22 -19.88 -2.87 -4.49
C ASN A 22 -19.21 -4.23 -4.68
N ALA A 23 -18.87 -4.55 -5.93
CA ALA A 23 -18.01 -5.65 -6.26
C ALA A 23 -16.65 -5.29 -5.66
N VAL A 24 -16.45 -5.67 -4.39
CA VAL A 24 -15.12 -5.84 -3.84
C VAL A 24 -14.48 -6.86 -4.77
N LYS A 25 -13.67 -6.37 -5.71
CA LYS A 25 -12.88 -7.21 -6.59
C LYS A 25 -12.06 -8.09 -5.66
N GLN A 26 -12.43 -9.36 -5.53
CA GLN A 26 -11.68 -10.29 -4.72
C GLN A 26 -10.35 -10.49 -5.43
N THR A 27 -9.33 -9.77 -4.96
CA THR A 27 -7.96 -9.95 -5.40
C THR A 27 -7.63 -11.41 -5.25
N THR A 28 -7.30 -12.06 -6.36
CA THR A 28 -6.93 -13.47 -6.30
C THR A 28 -5.64 -13.59 -5.47
N PRO A 29 -5.44 -14.73 -4.81
CA PRO A 29 -4.17 -15.08 -4.16
C PRO A 29 -2.92 -14.79 -5.01
N ALA A 30 -3.02 -15.00 -6.32
CA ALA A 30 -1.95 -14.70 -7.27
C ALA A 30 -1.73 -13.18 -7.44
N GLU A 31 -2.78 -12.39 -7.65
CA GLU A 31 -2.69 -10.91 -7.74
C GLU A 31 -2.17 -10.29 -6.41
N ALA A 32 -2.53 -10.86 -5.26
CA ALA A 32 -2.03 -10.44 -3.95
C ALA A 32 -0.52 -10.73 -3.80
N THR A 33 -0.07 -11.88 -4.33
CA THR A 33 1.36 -12.26 -4.30
C THR A 33 2.19 -11.37 -5.23
N GLU A 34 1.67 -11.05 -6.42
CA GLU A 34 2.36 -10.18 -7.39
C GLU A 34 2.49 -8.74 -6.88
N SER A 35 1.40 -8.16 -6.37
CA SER A 35 1.42 -6.83 -5.76
C SER A 35 2.34 -6.76 -4.53
N PHE A 36 2.42 -7.84 -3.76
CA PHE A 36 3.38 -7.97 -2.68
C PHE A 36 4.84 -8.02 -3.18
N ALA A 37 5.15 -8.84 -4.18
CA ALA A 37 6.50 -8.95 -4.74
C ALA A 37 6.99 -7.59 -5.27
N ALA A 38 6.10 -6.82 -5.89
CA ALA A 38 6.38 -5.45 -6.32
C ALA A 38 6.67 -4.52 -5.13
N PHE A 39 5.90 -4.59 -4.04
CA PHE A 39 6.14 -3.80 -2.83
C PHE A 39 7.48 -4.16 -2.16
N LEU A 40 7.80 -5.44 -2.03
CA LEU A 40 9.08 -5.89 -1.48
C LEU A 40 10.26 -5.40 -2.31
N LYS A 41 10.14 -5.50 -3.64
CA LYS A 41 11.15 -4.96 -4.55
C LYS A 41 11.36 -3.46 -4.32
N GLN A 42 10.26 -2.69 -4.23
CA GLN A 42 10.32 -1.25 -3.96
C GLN A 42 10.98 -0.94 -2.60
N ALA A 43 10.68 -1.73 -1.56
CA ALA A 43 11.28 -1.56 -0.23
C ALA A 43 12.79 -1.83 -0.25
N ILE A 44 13.24 -2.90 -0.91
CA ILE A 44 14.67 -3.22 -1.08
C ILE A 44 15.37 -2.12 -1.88
N ASP A 45 14.78 -1.68 -2.98
CA ASP A 45 15.34 -0.58 -3.80
C ASP A 45 15.43 0.73 -2.98
N GLY A 46 14.46 0.97 -2.08
CA GLY A 46 14.48 2.09 -1.14
C GLY A 46 15.58 2.01 -0.07
N VAL A 47 15.85 0.82 0.47
CA VAL A 47 16.98 0.60 1.41
C VAL A 47 18.31 0.86 0.71
N ALA A 48 18.51 0.32 -0.50
CA ALA A 48 19.73 0.54 -1.28
C ALA A 48 19.97 2.03 -1.57
N ALA A 49 18.92 2.78 -1.91
CA ALA A 49 19.01 4.22 -2.09
C ALA A 49 19.40 4.95 -0.78
N GLN A 50 18.91 4.47 0.36
CA GLN A 50 19.20 5.06 1.66
C GLN A 50 20.64 4.75 2.12
N GLU A 51 21.15 3.55 1.85
CA GLU A 51 22.56 3.21 2.06
C GLU A 51 23.48 4.08 1.20
N GLN A 52 23.14 4.29 -0.08
CA GLN A 52 23.93 5.14 -0.96
C GLN A 52 23.94 6.62 -0.50
N ASN A 53 22.82 7.10 0.06
CA ASN A 53 22.76 8.41 0.67
C ASN A 53 23.67 8.51 1.91
N ALA A 54 23.67 7.49 2.77
CA ALA A 54 24.54 7.43 3.94
C ALA A 54 26.04 7.45 3.55
N HIS A 55 26.41 6.75 2.47
CA HIS A 55 27.76 6.83 1.91
C HIS A 55 28.12 8.24 1.44
N ALA A 56 27.22 8.90 0.70
CA ALA A 56 27.45 10.27 0.23
C ALA A 56 27.61 11.27 1.39
N VAL A 57 26.81 11.14 2.45
CA VAL A 57 26.93 11.98 3.66
C VAL A 57 28.23 11.68 4.41
N THR A 58 28.67 10.42 4.45
CA THR A 58 29.95 10.04 5.05
C THR A 58 31.12 10.63 4.27
N ASP A 59 31.08 10.59 2.94
CA ASP A 59 32.10 11.23 2.09
C ASP A 59 32.13 12.74 2.31
N GLN A 60 30.96 13.38 2.43
CA GLN A 60 30.84 14.80 2.78
C GLN A 60 31.40 15.13 4.17
N PHE A 61 31.22 14.24 5.15
CA PHE A 61 31.81 14.37 6.48
C PHE A 61 33.35 14.31 6.44
N ILE A 62 33.92 13.38 5.67
CA ILE A 62 35.39 13.23 5.54
C ILE A 62 36.04 14.49 4.94
N VAL A 63 35.36 15.17 4.01
CA VAL A 63 35.82 16.45 3.44
C VAL A 63 35.45 17.68 4.27
N GLY A 64 34.86 17.49 5.46
CA GLY A 64 34.52 18.56 6.40
C GLY A 64 33.25 19.36 6.08
N GLN A 65 32.37 18.82 5.22
CA GLN A 65 31.11 19.46 4.80
C GLN A 65 29.85 18.93 5.50
N ALA A 66 29.98 17.92 6.36
CA ALA A 66 28.88 17.40 7.19
C ALA A 66 29.34 17.27 8.65
N ASP A 67 28.39 17.34 9.58
CA ASP A 67 28.65 17.23 11.02
C ASP A 67 28.59 15.77 11.49
N VAL A 68 29.28 15.45 12.60
CA VAL A 68 29.29 14.07 13.15
C VAL A 68 27.89 13.58 13.51
N ASN A 69 27.00 14.51 13.86
CA ASN A 69 25.59 14.24 14.14
C ASN A 69 24.84 13.72 12.92
N ASP A 70 25.15 14.21 11.71
CA ASP A 70 24.47 13.79 10.48
C ASP A 70 24.83 12.34 10.11
N VAL A 71 26.11 11.96 10.29
CA VAL A 71 26.57 10.58 10.11
C VAL A 71 25.88 9.65 11.11
N MET A 72 25.75 10.07 12.37
CA MET A 72 25.09 9.28 13.40
C MET A 72 23.60 9.10 13.11
N ILE A 73 22.90 10.16 12.68
CA ILE A 73 21.49 10.10 12.29
C ILE A 73 21.32 9.18 11.07
N ALA A 74 22.18 9.30 10.06
CA ALA A 74 22.15 8.44 8.88
C ALA A 74 22.33 6.96 9.25
N ALA A 75 23.28 6.66 10.15
CA ALA A 75 23.52 5.31 10.65
C ALA A 75 22.30 4.74 11.41
N THR A 76 21.73 5.50 12.34
CA THR A 76 20.51 5.09 13.07
C THR A 76 19.33 4.87 12.12
N LYS A 77 19.18 5.71 11.09
CA LYS A 77 18.13 5.55 10.07
C LYS A 77 18.32 4.26 9.27
N ALA A 78 19.56 3.91 8.92
CA ALA A 78 19.88 2.68 8.21
C ALA A 78 19.56 1.44 9.06
N GLU A 79 19.98 1.44 10.34
CA GLU A 79 19.71 0.34 11.27
C GLU A 79 18.21 0.10 11.47
N LEU A 80 17.44 1.18 11.71
CA LEU A 80 15.99 1.09 11.85
C LEU A 80 15.30 0.61 10.55
N SER A 81 15.80 1.03 9.39
CA SER A 81 15.27 0.61 8.08
C SER A 81 15.51 -0.89 7.83
N LEU A 82 16.67 -1.40 8.26
CA LEU A 82 17.00 -2.82 8.16
C LEU A 82 16.12 -3.66 9.10
N GLU A 83 15.92 -3.20 10.33
CA GLU A 83 15.04 -3.88 11.29
C GLU A 83 13.61 -3.94 10.76
N LEU A 84 13.08 -2.82 10.28
CA LEU A 84 11.76 -2.75 9.65
C LEU A 84 11.66 -3.71 8.46
N THR A 85 12.69 -3.79 7.62
CA THR A 85 12.73 -4.71 6.47
C THR A 85 12.66 -6.17 6.91
N SER A 86 13.36 -6.54 7.99
CA SER A 86 13.30 -7.89 8.56
C SER A 86 11.89 -8.22 9.09
N GLN A 87 11.24 -7.27 9.76
CA GLN A 87 9.87 -7.45 10.25
C GLN A 87 8.87 -7.60 9.10
N ILE A 88 9.00 -6.77 8.05
CA ILE A 88 8.17 -6.88 6.84
C ILE A 88 8.38 -8.25 6.20
N ARG A 89 9.63 -8.69 6.00
CA ARG A 89 9.94 -10.03 5.45
C ARG A 89 9.22 -11.14 6.22
N ASN A 90 9.22 -11.10 7.55
CA ASN A 90 8.56 -12.12 8.36
C ASN A 90 7.02 -12.07 8.20
N LYS A 91 6.40 -10.88 8.28
CA LYS A 91 4.94 -10.70 8.12
C LYS A 91 4.43 -11.12 6.75
N VAL A 92 5.27 -10.96 5.75
CA VAL A 92 5.01 -11.37 4.38
C VAL A 92 4.98 -12.88 4.24
N ILE A 93 5.95 -13.57 4.83
CA ILE A 93 6.01 -15.03 4.77
C ILE A 93 4.76 -15.61 5.44
N GLU A 94 4.34 -15.03 6.57
CA GLU A 94 3.08 -15.37 7.24
C GLU A 94 1.87 -15.13 6.32
N ALA A 95 1.78 -13.97 5.67
CA ALA A 95 0.67 -13.64 4.77
C ALA A 95 0.59 -14.58 3.56
N TYR A 96 1.73 -14.94 2.96
CA TYR A 96 1.78 -15.92 1.87
C TYR A 96 1.29 -17.30 2.32
N GLN A 97 1.73 -17.75 3.50
CA GLN A 97 1.28 -19.03 4.07
C GLN A 97 -0.23 -19.03 4.36
N GLU A 98 -0.77 -17.93 4.88
CA GLU A 98 -2.20 -17.81 5.19
C GLU A 98 -3.07 -17.82 3.93
N ILE A 99 -2.65 -17.12 2.88
CA ILE A 99 -3.34 -17.13 1.58
C ILE A 99 -3.37 -18.54 0.98
N MET A 100 -2.30 -19.33 1.12
CA MET A 100 -2.30 -20.74 0.69
C MET A 100 -3.23 -21.61 1.54
N ARG A 101 -3.34 -21.37 2.85
CA ARG A 101 -4.29 -22.08 3.72
C ARG A 101 -5.74 -21.77 3.42
N MET A 102 -6.08 -20.56 2.96
CA MET A 102 -7.45 -20.19 2.58
C MET A 102 -7.94 -20.84 1.28
N GLN A 103 -7.04 -21.34 0.43
CA GLN A 103 -7.38 -21.96 -0.87
C GLN A 103 -7.50 -23.49 -0.84
N MET A 104 -7.00 -24.14 0.20
CA MET A 104 -7.04 -25.61 0.36
C MET A 104 -8.35 -26.07 1.00
#